data_AF-A0A2U1YSJ3-F1
#
_entry.id   AF-A0A2U1YSJ3-F1
#
_cell.length_a   1.000
_cell.length_b   1.000
_cell.length_c   1.000
_cell.angle_alpha   90.00
_cell.angle_beta   90.00
_cell.angle_gamma   90.00
#
_symmetry.space_group_name_H-M   'P 1'
#
loop_
_entity.id
_entity.type
_entity.pdbx_description
1 polymer ?
#
loop_
_entity_poly.entity_id
_entity_poly.type
_entity_poly.pdbx_seq_one_letter_code
_entity_poly.pdbx_strand_id
1 'polypeptide(L)'
;MLALVQGALRWRPAMARRAVAAVARAVSFDMDRTLAGYGLPAAGAGGQGCGRALGDFASSLMDRTIEVAMAINDAAVANAQMVGQLRAVDHESQGIAAATEETVTGIQEIWARSRDVAALAGQAQTVTAEGGRTVHEAVVRMEQIAGAVEGAAMRVGELSIASERIAEIVSTIEAIAKQTNLLALNATIEAARAGEAGKGFAVVASEVKNLSNQTARATEDIRLRIDSLKAEMGAIVASMEDGTRAVAAGQTAIRAVSERMTDIGDHIGRTEQRMSDIASILTQQSAAANQVASGTSRIAESSASNSAAILRSVQATRGVETLLGNQLKQLMEQDIPGKIVKIAKVDHVIWKKRLADMLVGLETLRPDELASHEACRLGKWYYGPSSMAYRAHSAFVRLEAPHRRVHDHGKAAARAFADGDMDRALAGVAEVERASQEVIALLDELDKAGLAGGATPAAAVGF
;
A
#
# COMPACT_ATOMS: atom_id res chain seq x y z
N MET A 1 5.28 -29.09 -1.33
CA MET A 1 6.71 -28.72 -1.34
C MET A 1 7.09 -27.80 -0.18
N LEU A 2 6.34 -26.73 0.12
CA LEU A 2 6.60 -25.86 1.30
C LEU A 2 6.57 -26.60 2.66
N ALA A 3 5.67 -27.58 2.85
CA ALA A 3 5.57 -28.35 4.10
C ALA A 3 6.76 -29.32 4.32
N LEU A 4 7.43 -29.75 3.24
CA LEU A 4 8.63 -30.62 3.31
C LEU A 4 9.89 -29.80 3.63
N VAL A 5 9.96 -28.55 3.13
CA VAL A 5 11.06 -27.61 3.45
C VAL A 5 10.94 -27.07 4.88
N GLN A 6 9.71 -26.84 5.38
CA GLN A 6 9.48 -26.44 6.78
C GLN A 6 9.84 -27.53 7.81
N GLY A 7 9.84 -28.81 7.43
CA GLY A 7 10.24 -29.91 8.32
C GLY A 7 11.76 -30.02 8.52
N ALA A 8 12.55 -29.70 7.49
CA ALA A 8 14.00 -29.88 7.48
C ALA A 8 14.78 -28.70 8.11
N LEU A 9 14.20 -27.50 8.14
CA LEU A 9 14.82 -26.26 8.66
C LEU A 9 14.33 -25.84 10.06
N ARG A 10 13.48 -26.64 10.72
CA ARG A 10 13.06 -26.35 12.10
C ARG A 10 14.21 -26.64 13.06
N TRP A 11 14.83 -25.58 13.58
CA TRP A 11 15.76 -25.66 14.71
C TRP A 11 15.14 -26.47 15.84
N ARG A 12 15.74 -27.61 16.17
CA ARG A 12 15.29 -28.54 17.22
C ARG A 12 16.18 -28.38 18.45
N PRO A 13 15.89 -27.41 19.35
CA PRO A 13 16.74 -27.13 20.50
C PRO A 13 16.89 -28.32 21.45
N ALA A 14 15.94 -29.26 21.47
CA ALA A 14 16.07 -30.52 22.21
C ALA A 14 17.11 -31.47 21.61
N MET A 15 17.27 -31.48 20.28
CA MET A 15 18.25 -32.31 19.58
C MET A 15 19.64 -31.68 19.66
N ALA A 16 19.74 -30.36 19.50
CA ALA A 16 20.97 -29.61 19.74
C ALA A 16 21.48 -29.79 21.19
N ARG A 17 20.62 -29.64 22.19
CA ARG A 17 20.95 -29.89 23.60
C ARG A 17 21.38 -31.35 23.86
N ARG A 18 20.76 -32.34 23.21
CA ARG A 18 21.17 -33.75 23.34
C ARG A 18 22.52 -34.01 22.69
N ALA A 19 22.80 -33.39 21.53
CA ALA A 19 24.09 -33.47 20.86
C ALA A 19 25.19 -32.80 21.70
N VAL A 20 24.95 -31.58 22.18
CA VAL A 20 25.84 -30.83 23.09
C VAL A 20 26.09 -31.59 24.39
N ALA A 21 25.05 -32.17 25.01
CA ALA A 21 25.21 -33.00 26.21
C ALA A 21 25.89 -34.35 25.95
N ALA A 22 25.73 -34.94 24.76
CA ALA A 22 26.42 -36.16 24.35
C ALA A 22 27.91 -35.89 24.08
N VAL A 23 28.23 -34.78 23.42
CA VAL A 23 29.60 -34.29 23.23
C VAL A 23 30.23 -33.95 24.58
N ALA A 24 29.54 -33.22 25.46
CA ALA A 24 30.01 -32.92 26.82
C ALA A 24 30.30 -34.20 27.63
N ARG A 25 29.46 -35.24 27.52
CA ARG A 25 29.71 -36.54 28.17
C ARG A 25 30.85 -37.34 27.52
N ALA A 26 31.01 -37.26 26.20
CA ALA A 26 32.10 -37.90 25.49
C ALA A 26 33.45 -37.21 25.75
N VAL A 27 33.42 -35.90 26.01
CA VAL A 27 34.57 -35.05 26.32
C VAL A 27 34.94 -35.09 27.81
N SER A 28 33.95 -35.27 28.69
CA SER A 28 34.10 -35.53 30.14
C SER A 28 34.73 -36.91 30.40
N PHE A 29 35.96 -37.04 29.94
CA PHE A 29 36.86 -38.15 30.19
C PHE A 29 37.59 -37.89 31.50
N ASP A 30 37.40 -38.76 32.49
CA ASP A 30 38.05 -38.66 33.81
C ASP A 30 39.52 -39.10 33.67
N MET A 31 40.36 -38.11 33.35
CA MET A 31 41.79 -38.30 33.13
C MET A 31 42.47 -38.86 34.39
N ASP A 32 42.04 -38.46 35.59
CA ASP A 32 42.57 -38.95 36.87
C ASP A 32 42.30 -40.45 37.05
N ARG A 33 41.09 -40.93 36.75
CA ARG A 33 40.78 -42.37 36.79
C ARG A 33 41.53 -43.19 35.74
N THR A 34 41.77 -42.60 34.58
CA THR A 34 42.48 -43.30 33.49
C THR A 34 43.97 -43.37 33.79
N LEU A 35 44.55 -42.28 34.31
CA LEU A 35 45.93 -42.23 34.81
C LEU A 35 46.16 -43.19 35.97
N ALA A 36 45.17 -43.31 36.88
CA ALA A 36 45.20 -44.32 37.95
C ALA A 36 45.11 -45.76 37.43
N GLY A 37 44.34 -46.00 36.37
CA GLY A 37 44.20 -47.31 35.72
C GLY A 37 45.46 -47.80 34.98
N TYR A 38 46.34 -46.88 34.57
CA TYR A 38 47.65 -47.20 33.97
C TYR A 38 48.76 -47.49 34.99
N GLY A 39 48.48 -47.46 36.30
CA GLY A 39 49.37 -47.96 37.35
C GLY A 39 50.77 -47.32 37.35
N LEU A 40 50.88 -46.07 37.84
CA LEU A 40 52.18 -45.45 38.12
C LEU A 40 52.56 -45.63 39.60
N PRO A 41 53.65 -46.37 39.93
CA PRO A 41 54.40 -46.12 41.16
C PRO A 41 55.27 -44.87 40.99
N ALA A 42 55.43 -44.13 42.08
CA ALA A 42 56.35 -43.00 42.15
C ALA A 42 57.79 -43.45 41.81
N ALA A 43 58.41 -42.73 40.87
CA ALA A 43 59.85 -42.60 40.64
C ALA A 43 60.70 -43.90 40.68
N GLY A 44 61.09 -44.39 39.49
CA GLY A 44 62.29 -45.22 39.35
C GLY A 44 62.24 -46.27 38.24
N ALA A 45 63.10 -46.07 37.23
CA ALA A 45 63.56 -47.04 36.23
C ALA A 45 62.56 -47.58 35.18
N GLY A 46 62.75 -47.16 33.92
CA GLY A 46 62.04 -47.66 32.71
C GLY A 46 61.31 -46.61 31.84
N GLY A 47 61.55 -45.32 32.08
CA GLY A 47 60.57 -44.23 31.86
C GLY A 47 60.45 -43.54 30.49
N GLN A 48 60.93 -44.06 29.36
CA GLN A 48 60.80 -43.35 28.07
C GLN A 48 59.57 -43.75 27.23
N GLY A 49 59.12 -45.01 27.29
CA GLY A 49 57.96 -45.48 26.50
C GLY A 49 56.60 -45.05 27.08
N CYS A 50 56.47 -45.11 28.41
CA CYS A 50 55.22 -44.75 29.11
C CYS A 50 54.95 -43.23 29.08
N GLY A 51 55.99 -42.40 29.26
CA GLY A 51 55.86 -40.94 29.18
C GLY A 51 55.48 -40.44 27.78
N ARG A 52 55.97 -41.08 26.71
CA ARG A 52 55.55 -40.77 25.33
C ARG A 52 54.10 -41.14 25.06
N ALA A 53 53.66 -42.34 25.45
CA ALA A 53 52.26 -42.74 25.27
C ALA A 53 51.28 -41.83 26.04
N LEU A 54 51.68 -41.37 27.23
CA LEU A 54 50.89 -40.41 28.01
C LEU A 54 50.82 -39.02 27.35
N GLY A 55 51.96 -38.53 26.84
CA GLY A 55 52.05 -37.26 26.11
C GLY A 55 51.27 -37.27 24.80
N ASP A 56 51.31 -38.37 24.05
CA ASP A 56 50.55 -38.55 22.81
C ASP A 56 49.03 -38.61 23.07
N PHE A 57 48.63 -39.29 24.15
CA PHE A 57 47.24 -39.31 24.60
C PHE A 57 46.75 -37.92 25.03
N ALA A 58 47.54 -37.21 25.87
CA ALA A 58 47.23 -35.85 26.30
C ALA A 58 47.18 -34.87 25.10
N SER A 59 48.05 -35.05 24.10
CA SER A 59 48.01 -34.28 22.85
C SER A 59 46.71 -34.52 22.08
N SER A 60 46.33 -35.79 21.87
CA SER A 60 45.09 -36.14 21.17
C SER A 60 43.83 -35.64 21.90
N LEU A 61 43.84 -35.67 23.23
CA LEU A 61 42.76 -35.13 24.04
C LEU A 61 42.71 -33.60 23.94
N MET A 62 43.85 -32.92 23.99
CA MET A 62 43.95 -31.47 23.78
C MET A 62 43.42 -31.03 22.42
N ASP A 63 43.75 -31.77 21.35
CA ASP A 63 43.27 -31.48 20.00
C ASP A 63 41.74 -31.61 19.91
N ARG A 64 41.17 -32.68 20.48
CA ARG A 64 39.71 -32.85 20.57
C ARG A 64 39.05 -31.76 21.41
N THR A 65 39.66 -31.35 22.52
CA THR A 65 39.14 -30.27 23.37
C THR A 65 39.16 -28.92 22.62
N ILE A 66 40.19 -28.65 21.82
CA ILE A 66 40.27 -27.46 20.96
C ILE A 66 39.17 -27.50 19.89
N GLU A 67 38.99 -28.63 19.20
CA GLU A 67 37.92 -28.79 18.19
C GLU A 67 36.52 -28.52 18.77
N VAL A 68 36.23 -29.05 19.96
CA VAL A 68 34.94 -28.83 20.62
C VAL A 68 34.81 -27.38 21.09
N ALA A 69 35.87 -26.75 21.58
CA ALA A 69 35.87 -25.34 21.96
C ALA A 69 35.58 -24.42 20.75
N MET A 70 36.17 -24.74 19.59
CA MET A 70 35.88 -24.03 18.33
C MET A 70 34.41 -24.17 17.94
N ALA A 71 33.86 -25.40 17.95
CA ALA A 71 32.47 -25.65 17.60
C ALA A 71 31.47 -24.95 18.55
N ILE A 72 31.79 -24.88 19.84
CA ILE A 72 30.96 -24.17 20.83
C ILE A 72 31.01 -22.66 20.62
N ASN A 73 32.17 -22.10 20.29
CA ASN A 73 32.25 -20.70 19.92
C ASN A 73 31.42 -20.39 18.67
N ASP A 74 31.50 -21.22 17.63
CA ASP A 74 30.73 -21.00 16.40
C ASP A 74 29.22 -21.03 16.69
N ALA A 75 28.79 -21.90 17.61
CA ALA A 75 27.42 -21.89 18.13
C ALA A 75 27.08 -20.60 18.91
N ALA A 76 28.01 -20.05 19.69
CA ALA A 76 27.83 -18.79 20.42
C ALA A 76 27.68 -17.59 19.46
N VAL A 77 28.52 -17.51 18.42
CA VAL A 77 28.43 -16.49 17.36
C VAL A 77 27.11 -16.61 16.60
N ALA A 78 26.71 -17.83 16.23
CA ALA A 78 25.42 -18.07 15.59
C ALA A 78 24.24 -17.64 16.48
N ASN A 79 24.29 -17.89 17.80
CA ASN A 79 23.28 -17.41 18.74
C ASN A 79 23.22 -15.89 18.76
N ALA A 80 24.35 -15.19 18.78
CA ALA A 80 24.41 -13.73 18.75
C ALA A 80 23.78 -13.14 17.48
N GLN A 81 24.10 -13.70 16.32
CA GLN A 81 23.48 -13.31 15.05
C GLN A 81 21.96 -13.53 15.05
N MET A 82 21.50 -14.66 15.57
CA MET A 82 20.07 -14.95 15.69
C MET A 82 19.33 -13.97 16.62
N VAL A 83 19.96 -13.52 17.72
CA VAL A 83 19.39 -12.46 18.59
C VAL A 83 19.22 -11.15 17.83
N GLY A 84 20.22 -10.74 17.04
CA GLY A 84 20.14 -9.55 16.19
C GLY A 84 18.99 -9.63 15.18
N GLN A 85 18.91 -10.76 14.45
CA GLN A 85 17.84 -11.00 13.47
C GLN A 85 16.44 -10.98 14.13
N LEU A 86 16.27 -11.55 15.32
CA LEU A 86 14.99 -11.52 16.02
C LEU A 86 14.56 -10.11 16.43
N ARG A 87 15.49 -9.24 16.82
CA ARG A 87 15.17 -7.83 17.12
C ARG A 87 14.69 -7.09 15.88
N ALA A 88 15.31 -7.33 14.73
CA ALA A 88 14.88 -6.77 13.46
C ALA A 88 13.46 -7.23 13.10
N VAL A 89 13.18 -8.54 13.21
CA VAL A 89 11.84 -9.09 12.97
C VAL A 89 10.79 -8.51 13.92
N ASP A 90 11.11 -8.34 15.20
CA ASP A 90 10.19 -7.75 16.18
C ASP A 90 9.85 -6.29 15.84
N HIS A 91 10.88 -5.50 15.48
CA HIS A 91 10.71 -4.11 15.06
C HIS A 91 9.88 -4.00 13.77
N GLU A 92 10.18 -4.79 12.74
CA GLU A 92 9.39 -4.83 11.50
C GLU A 92 7.94 -5.26 11.77
N SER A 93 7.73 -6.25 12.63
CA SER A 93 6.40 -6.72 13.04
C SER A 93 5.59 -5.61 13.70
N GLN A 94 6.20 -4.81 14.58
CA GLN A 94 5.54 -3.65 15.20
C GLN A 94 5.16 -2.59 14.16
N GLY A 95 6.03 -2.32 13.18
CA GLY A 95 5.74 -1.40 12.07
C GLY A 95 4.56 -1.88 11.22
N ILE A 96 4.49 -3.18 10.91
CA ILE A 96 3.36 -3.78 10.19
C ILE A 96 2.07 -3.66 11.00
N ALA A 97 2.12 -3.88 12.32
CA ALA A 97 0.94 -3.75 13.18
C ALA A 97 0.38 -2.33 13.14
N ALA A 98 1.22 -1.31 13.33
CA ALA A 98 0.82 0.09 13.29
C ALA A 98 0.21 0.50 11.94
N ALA A 99 0.86 0.12 10.83
CA ALA A 99 0.34 0.38 9.48
C ALA A 99 -1.01 -0.34 9.22
N THR A 100 -1.20 -1.52 9.82
CA THR A 100 -2.46 -2.27 9.71
C THR A 100 -3.58 -1.57 10.48
N GLU A 101 -3.31 -1.05 11.67
CA GLU A 101 -4.28 -0.24 12.44
C GLU A 101 -4.70 1.02 11.67
N GLU A 102 -3.74 1.75 11.11
CA GLU A 102 -4.00 2.93 10.27
C GLU A 102 -4.85 2.56 9.04
N THR A 103 -4.56 1.42 8.41
CA THR A 103 -5.35 0.90 7.28
C THR A 103 -6.80 0.61 7.70
N VAL A 104 -7.02 0.01 8.87
CA VAL A 104 -8.38 -0.27 9.38
C VAL A 104 -9.13 1.03 9.64
N THR A 105 -8.49 2.04 10.23
CA THR A 105 -9.09 3.37 10.42
C THR A 105 -9.44 4.03 9.08
N GLY A 106 -8.54 3.98 8.10
CA GLY A 106 -8.79 4.51 6.75
C GLY A 106 -9.97 3.82 6.06
N ILE A 107 -10.09 2.50 6.19
CA ILE A 107 -11.24 1.74 5.66
C ILE A 107 -12.56 2.23 6.29
N GLN A 108 -12.60 2.45 7.61
CA GLN A 108 -13.80 2.95 8.29
C GLN A 108 -14.21 4.34 7.81
N GLU A 109 -13.24 5.23 7.59
CA GLU A 109 -13.50 6.57 7.07
C GLU A 109 -14.07 6.53 5.64
N ILE A 110 -13.48 5.72 4.76
CA ILE A 110 -13.98 5.55 3.39
C ILE A 110 -15.39 4.95 3.42
N TRP A 111 -15.68 4.06 4.37
CA TRP A 111 -17.01 3.47 4.54
C TRP A 111 -18.06 4.52 4.87
N ALA A 112 -17.77 5.40 5.84
CA ALA A 112 -18.65 6.50 6.22
C ALA A 112 -18.90 7.45 5.04
N ARG A 113 -17.83 7.89 4.36
CA ARG A 113 -17.93 8.78 3.20
C ARG A 113 -18.73 8.15 2.04
N SER A 114 -18.55 6.85 1.78
CA SER A 114 -19.28 6.15 0.72
C SER A 114 -20.78 6.08 1.01
N ARG A 115 -21.15 5.89 2.28
CA ARG A 115 -22.54 5.93 2.73
C ARG A 115 -23.16 7.32 2.57
N ASP A 116 -22.41 8.37 2.89
CA ASP A 116 -22.88 9.75 2.71
C ASP A 116 -23.12 10.08 1.23
N VAL A 117 -22.20 9.66 0.34
CA VAL A 117 -22.37 9.82 -1.11
C VAL A 117 -23.57 9.04 -1.63
N ALA A 118 -23.80 7.80 -1.17
CA ALA A 118 -24.98 7.02 -1.53
C ALA A 118 -26.29 7.70 -1.07
N ALA A 119 -26.30 8.28 0.14
CA ALA A 119 -27.46 9.02 0.62
C ALA A 119 -27.75 10.28 -0.20
N LEU A 120 -26.70 11.04 -0.56
CA LEU A 120 -26.83 12.22 -1.43
C LEU A 120 -27.30 11.84 -2.83
N ALA A 121 -26.82 10.72 -3.38
CA ALA A 121 -27.30 10.19 -4.65
C ALA A 121 -28.80 9.85 -4.60
N GLY A 122 -29.27 9.18 -3.54
CA GLY A 122 -30.70 8.90 -3.37
C GLY A 122 -31.58 10.16 -3.24
N GLN A 123 -31.08 11.20 -2.58
CA GLN A 123 -31.75 12.51 -2.54
C GLN A 123 -31.79 13.15 -3.93
N ALA A 124 -30.67 13.14 -4.66
CA ALA A 124 -30.60 13.67 -6.02
C ALA A 124 -31.53 12.92 -6.98
N GLN A 125 -31.69 11.60 -6.81
CA GLN A 125 -32.62 10.79 -7.59
C GLN A 125 -34.06 11.24 -7.37
N THR A 126 -34.43 11.51 -6.12
CA THR A 126 -35.76 12.01 -5.75
C THR A 126 -36.05 13.36 -6.40
N VAL A 127 -35.11 14.30 -6.31
CA VAL A 127 -35.23 15.64 -6.92
C VAL A 127 -35.29 15.55 -8.44
N THR A 128 -34.51 14.66 -9.05
CA THR A 128 -34.51 14.45 -10.51
C THR A 128 -35.83 13.85 -10.99
N ALA A 129 -36.40 12.90 -10.24
CA ALA A 129 -37.72 12.33 -10.55
C ALA A 129 -38.83 13.38 -10.45
N GLU A 130 -38.79 14.24 -9.43
CA GLU A 130 -39.73 15.36 -9.30
C GLU A 130 -39.56 16.40 -10.43
N GLY A 131 -38.32 16.69 -10.81
CA GLY A 131 -37.99 17.52 -11.97
C GLY A 131 -38.57 16.94 -13.27
N GLY A 132 -38.39 15.64 -13.50
CA GLY A 132 -38.96 14.93 -14.65
C GLY A 132 -40.49 15.01 -14.69
N ARG A 133 -41.17 14.86 -13.54
CA ARG A 133 -42.63 15.03 -13.43
C ARG A 133 -43.08 16.45 -13.78
N THR A 134 -42.35 17.46 -13.30
CA THR A 134 -42.63 18.88 -13.58
C THR A 134 -42.46 19.20 -15.08
N VAL A 135 -41.42 18.64 -15.71
CA VAL A 135 -41.20 18.76 -17.16
C VAL A 135 -42.34 18.10 -17.94
N HIS A 136 -42.79 16.92 -17.54
CA HIS A 136 -43.93 16.25 -18.16
C HIS A 136 -45.21 17.09 -18.08
N GLU A 137 -45.51 17.69 -16.92
CA GLU A 137 -46.64 18.62 -16.80
C GLU A 137 -46.50 19.83 -17.74
N ALA A 138 -45.28 20.36 -17.91
CA ALA A 138 -45.02 21.48 -18.82
C ALA A 138 -45.30 21.11 -20.29
N VAL A 139 -44.98 19.88 -20.71
CA VAL A 139 -45.34 19.36 -22.05
C VAL A 139 -46.85 19.37 -22.23
N VAL A 140 -47.59 18.80 -21.29
CA VAL A 140 -49.07 18.74 -21.35
C VAL A 140 -49.68 20.14 -21.40
N ARG A 141 -49.17 21.10 -20.61
CA ARG A 141 -49.65 22.49 -20.67
C ARG A 141 -49.36 23.15 -22.02
N MET A 142 -48.21 22.89 -22.64
CA MET A 142 -47.91 23.43 -23.98
C MET A 142 -48.83 22.86 -25.05
N GLU A 143 -49.20 21.58 -24.96
CA GLU A 143 -50.20 20.97 -25.86
C GLU A 143 -51.57 21.63 -25.70
N GLN A 144 -51.98 21.94 -24.46
CA GLN A 144 -53.22 22.68 -24.20
C GLN A 144 -53.19 24.09 -24.81
N ILE A 145 -52.06 24.80 -24.70
CA ILE A 145 -51.89 26.12 -25.30
C ILE A 145 -51.95 26.02 -26.83
N ALA A 146 -51.28 25.04 -27.43
CA ALA A 146 -51.33 24.81 -28.88
C ALA A 146 -52.77 24.62 -29.37
N GLY A 147 -53.54 23.75 -28.70
CA GLY A 147 -54.95 23.52 -29.04
C GLY A 147 -55.83 24.77 -28.84
N ALA A 148 -55.55 25.60 -27.82
CA ALA A 148 -56.26 26.85 -27.60
C ALA A 148 -55.98 27.88 -28.72
N VAL A 149 -54.73 27.99 -29.17
CA VAL A 149 -54.33 28.87 -30.28
C VAL A 149 -54.97 28.41 -31.59
N GLU A 150 -54.93 27.10 -31.88
CA GLU A 150 -55.55 26.52 -33.08
C GLU A 150 -57.08 26.73 -33.08
N GLY A 151 -57.75 26.49 -31.95
CA GLY A 151 -59.17 26.75 -31.83
C GLY A 151 -59.56 28.24 -31.91
N ALA A 152 -58.66 29.15 -31.53
CA ALA A 152 -58.86 30.59 -31.72
C ALA A 152 -58.70 30.98 -33.20
N ALA A 153 -57.71 30.40 -33.90
CA ALA A 153 -57.49 30.63 -35.33
C ALA A 153 -58.68 30.18 -36.17
N MET A 154 -59.29 29.03 -35.85
CA MET A 154 -60.52 28.56 -36.50
C MET A 154 -61.67 29.57 -36.35
N ARG A 155 -61.91 30.07 -35.13
CA ARG A 155 -63.00 31.04 -34.87
C ARG A 155 -62.79 32.37 -35.61
N VAL A 156 -61.54 32.83 -35.73
CA VAL A 156 -61.22 34.03 -36.53
C VAL A 156 -61.43 33.75 -38.02
N GLY A 157 -61.08 32.56 -38.49
CA GLY A 157 -61.38 32.13 -39.86
C GLY A 157 -62.88 32.14 -40.17
N GLU A 158 -63.72 31.65 -39.26
CA GLU A 158 -65.18 31.71 -39.39
C GLU A 158 -65.69 33.15 -39.44
N LEU A 159 -65.14 34.05 -38.62
CA LEU A 159 -65.48 35.47 -38.64
C LEU A 159 -65.06 36.15 -39.96
N SER A 160 -63.93 35.73 -40.54
CA SER A 160 -63.47 36.21 -41.85
C SER A 160 -64.46 35.83 -42.96
N ILE A 161 -64.90 34.57 -42.99
CA ILE A 161 -65.91 34.07 -43.94
C ILE A 161 -67.25 34.80 -43.74
N ALA A 162 -67.67 35.01 -42.48
CA ALA A 162 -68.90 35.77 -42.19
C ALA A 162 -68.81 37.21 -42.69
N SER A 163 -67.66 37.87 -42.52
CA SER A 163 -67.43 39.24 -42.98
C SER A 163 -67.40 39.35 -44.51
N GLU A 164 -66.92 38.33 -45.22
CA GLU A 164 -67.03 38.22 -46.68
C GLU A 164 -68.48 38.19 -47.15
N ARG A 165 -69.33 37.38 -46.51
CA ARG A 165 -70.77 37.32 -46.83
C ARG A 165 -71.46 38.66 -46.58
N ILE A 166 -71.10 39.37 -45.51
CA ILE A 166 -71.64 40.71 -45.24
C ILE A 166 -71.19 41.68 -46.35
N ALA A 167 -69.93 41.61 -46.79
CA ALA A 167 -69.43 42.45 -47.89
C ALA A 167 -70.24 42.25 -49.18
N GLU A 168 -70.58 41.00 -49.53
CA GLU A 168 -71.42 40.69 -50.70
C GLU A 168 -72.84 41.28 -50.58
N ILE A 169 -73.45 41.18 -49.39
CA ILE A 169 -74.76 41.76 -49.11
C ILE A 169 -74.70 43.29 -49.26
N VAL A 170 -73.68 43.93 -48.69
CA VAL A 170 -73.49 45.39 -48.76
C VAL A 170 -73.30 45.86 -50.20
N SER A 171 -72.52 45.12 -51.00
CA SER A 171 -72.36 45.39 -52.43
C SER A 171 -73.69 45.30 -53.19
N THR A 172 -74.55 44.35 -52.81
CA THR A 172 -75.88 44.19 -53.41
C THR A 172 -76.79 45.36 -53.03
N ILE A 173 -76.78 45.79 -51.76
CA ILE A 173 -77.56 46.95 -51.30
C ILE A 173 -77.10 48.23 -52.00
N GLU A 174 -75.79 48.42 -52.18
CA GLU A 174 -75.24 49.57 -52.91
C GLU A 174 -75.71 49.59 -54.38
N ALA A 175 -75.73 48.42 -55.03
CA ALA A 175 -76.25 48.29 -56.39
C ALA A 175 -77.75 48.63 -56.47
N ILE A 176 -78.56 48.15 -55.50
CA ILE A 176 -79.98 48.48 -55.39
C ILE A 176 -80.17 49.99 -55.16
N ALA A 177 -79.37 50.61 -54.28
CA ALA A 177 -79.43 52.05 -54.01
C ALA A 177 -79.10 52.87 -55.27
N LYS A 178 -78.06 52.48 -56.03
CA LYS A 178 -77.72 53.10 -57.33
C LYS A 178 -78.86 52.96 -58.34
N GLN A 179 -79.46 51.78 -58.46
CA GLN A 179 -80.58 51.54 -59.37
C GLN A 179 -81.84 52.33 -58.95
N THR A 180 -82.12 52.41 -57.65
CA THR A 180 -83.25 53.17 -57.11
C THR A 180 -83.05 54.67 -57.32
N ASN A 181 -81.83 55.17 -57.16
CA ASN A 181 -81.48 56.55 -57.48
C ASN A 181 -81.69 56.88 -58.98
N LEU A 182 -81.33 55.95 -59.88
CA LEU A 182 -81.60 56.10 -61.32
C LEU A 182 -83.09 56.08 -61.65
N LEU A 183 -83.86 55.18 -61.03
CA LEU A 183 -85.32 55.12 -61.16
C LEU A 183 -85.99 56.42 -60.67
N ALA A 184 -85.55 56.93 -59.51
CA ALA A 184 -86.04 58.18 -58.94
C ALA A 184 -85.68 59.39 -59.80
N LEU A 185 -84.49 59.39 -60.42
CA LEU A 185 -84.09 60.40 -61.39
C LEU A 185 -85.00 60.38 -62.63
N ASN A 186 -85.24 59.21 -63.21
CA ASN A 186 -86.16 59.06 -64.35
C ASN A 186 -87.58 59.51 -63.99
N ALA A 187 -88.07 59.17 -62.79
CA ALA A 187 -89.37 59.61 -62.31
C ALA A 187 -89.44 61.14 -62.11
N THR A 188 -88.35 61.77 -61.65
CA THR A 188 -88.26 63.23 -61.53
C THR A 188 -88.32 63.92 -62.89
N ILE A 189 -87.64 63.35 -63.91
CA ILE A 189 -87.68 63.84 -65.29
C ILE A 189 -89.11 63.74 -65.86
N GLU A 190 -89.77 62.59 -65.69
CA GLU A 190 -91.13 62.39 -66.23
C GLU A 190 -92.17 63.24 -65.49
N ALA A 191 -92.00 63.43 -64.17
CA ALA A 191 -92.82 64.34 -63.38
C ALA A 191 -92.66 65.81 -63.83
N ALA A 192 -91.44 66.23 -64.19
CA ALA A 192 -91.20 67.55 -64.78
C ALA A 192 -91.86 67.69 -66.17
N ARG A 193 -91.87 66.61 -66.95
CA ARG A 193 -92.49 66.55 -68.29
C ARG A 193 -94.02 66.65 -68.24
N ALA A 194 -94.65 66.14 -67.18
CA ALA A 194 -96.09 66.21 -66.96
C ALA A 194 -96.59 67.60 -66.47
N GLY A 195 -95.71 68.58 -66.26
CA GLY A 195 -96.07 69.95 -65.89
C GLY A 195 -96.76 70.06 -64.52
N GLU A 196 -97.85 70.83 -64.42
CA GLU A 196 -98.58 71.05 -63.16
C GLU A 196 -99.15 69.76 -62.55
N ALA A 197 -99.54 68.77 -63.38
CA ALA A 197 -100.07 67.49 -62.91
C ALA A 197 -99.01 66.59 -62.26
N GLY A 198 -97.72 66.83 -62.54
CA GLY A 198 -96.60 66.03 -62.04
C GLY A 198 -95.97 66.54 -60.73
N LYS A 199 -96.36 67.71 -60.20
CA LYS A 199 -95.71 68.32 -59.03
C LYS A 199 -95.66 67.43 -57.79
N GLY A 200 -96.74 66.71 -57.47
CA GLY A 200 -96.78 65.78 -56.34
C GLY A 200 -95.84 64.58 -56.53
N PHE A 201 -95.76 64.05 -57.75
CA PHE A 201 -94.82 62.97 -58.10
C PHE A 201 -93.36 63.44 -58.07
N ALA A 202 -93.08 64.68 -58.47
CA ALA A 202 -91.73 65.25 -58.44
C ALA A 202 -91.17 65.33 -57.00
N VAL A 203 -92.00 65.69 -56.02
CA VAL A 203 -91.60 65.72 -54.60
C VAL A 203 -91.24 64.33 -54.10
N VAL A 204 -92.10 63.34 -54.37
CA VAL A 204 -91.85 61.94 -53.98
C VAL A 204 -90.58 61.39 -54.66
N ALA A 205 -90.40 61.66 -55.95
CA ALA A 205 -89.22 61.22 -56.69
C ALA A 205 -87.92 61.86 -56.15
N SER A 206 -87.96 63.15 -55.78
CA SER A 206 -86.83 63.81 -55.12
C SER A 206 -86.51 63.20 -53.76
N GLU A 207 -87.53 62.84 -52.97
CA GLU A 207 -87.33 62.20 -51.66
C GLU A 207 -86.73 60.80 -51.80
N VAL A 208 -87.22 59.98 -52.75
CA VAL A 208 -86.66 58.65 -53.05
C VAL A 208 -85.21 58.77 -53.53
N LYS A 209 -84.90 59.78 -54.36
CA LYS A 209 -83.53 60.08 -54.80
C LYS A 209 -82.63 60.42 -53.61
N ASN A 210 -83.10 61.25 -52.68
CA ASN A 210 -82.35 61.63 -51.48
C ASN A 210 -82.09 60.41 -50.58
N LEU A 211 -83.12 59.60 -50.34
CA LEU A 211 -83.02 58.38 -49.55
C LEU A 211 -82.05 57.37 -50.18
N SER A 212 -82.10 57.20 -51.50
CA SER A 212 -81.18 56.33 -52.24
C SER A 212 -79.71 56.79 -52.11
N ASN A 213 -79.46 58.11 -52.16
CA ASN A 213 -78.12 58.66 -51.93
C ASN A 213 -77.67 58.49 -50.48
N GLN A 214 -78.56 58.62 -49.49
CA GLN A 214 -78.24 58.31 -48.10
C GLN A 214 -77.91 56.83 -47.92
N THR A 215 -78.67 55.92 -48.54
CA THR A 215 -78.39 54.48 -48.51
C THR A 215 -77.04 54.16 -49.15
N ALA A 216 -76.71 54.78 -50.29
CA ALA A 216 -75.41 54.61 -50.95
C ALA A 216 -74.24 55.07 -50.07
N ARG A 217 -74.38 56.19 -49.36
CA ARG A 217 -73.35 56.66 -48.41
C ARG A 217 -73.21 55.72 -47.21
N ALA A 218 -74.33 55.28 -46.64
CA ALA A 218 -74.33 54.36 -45.51
C ALA A 218 -73.70 53.01 -45.87
N THR A 219 -73.94 52.52 -47.08
CA THR A 219 -73.32 51.27 -47.57
C THR A 219 -71.82 51.41 -47.80
N GLU A 220 -71.34 52.55 -48.31
CA GLU A 220 -69.89 52.80 -48.41
C GLU A 220 -69.21 52.86 -47.03
N ASP A 221 -69.83 53.52 -46.05
CA ASP A 221 -69.33 53.55 -44.66
C ASP A 221 -69.25 52.13 -44.05
N ILE A 222 -70.26 51.29 -44.31
CA ILE A 222 -70.25 49.89 -43.87
C ILE A 222 -69.14 49.12 -44.59
N ARG A 223 -68.94 49.33 -45.89
CA ARG A 223 -67.89 48.68 -46.69
C ARG A 223 -66.50 48.97 -46.11
N LEU A 224 -66.22 50.24 -45.79
CA LEU A 224 -64.96 50.66 -45.15
C LEU A 224 -64.73 49.98 -43.79
N ARG A 225 -65.79 49.82 -42.98
CA ARG A 225 -65.70 49.10 -41.70
C ARG A 225 -65.41 47.61 -41.88
N ILE A 226 -66.02 46.97 -42.89
CA ILE A 226 -65.76 45.56 -43.21
C ILE A 226 -64.32 45.36 -43.70
N ASP A 227 -63.82 46.27 -44.54
CA ASP A 227 -62.43 46.22 -45.01
C ASP A 227 -61.44 46.34 -43.83
N SER A 228 -61.72 47.23 -42.86
CA SER A 228 -60.95 47.35 -41.62
C SER A 228 -60.99 46.07 -40.78
N LEU A 229 -62.17 45.48 -40.58
CA LEU A 229 -62.32 44.22 -39.83
C LEU A 229 -61.55 43.08 -40.51
N LYS A 230 -61.57 42.99 -41.84
CA LYS A 230 -60.78 42.01 -42.58
C LYS A 230 -59.28 42.18 -42.36
N ALA A 231 -58.78 43.42 -42.39
CA ALA A 231 -57.38 43.69 -42.12
C ALA A 231 -56.98 43.30 -40.68
N GLU A 232 -57.81 43.65 -39.69
CA GLU A 232 -57.59 43.26 -38.29
C GLU A 232 -57.60 41.74 -38.09
N MET A 233 -58.56 41.03 -38.70
CA MET A 233 -58.60 39.56 -38.65
C MET A 233 -57.36 38.93 -39.28
N GLY A 234 -56.88 39.46 -40.41
CA GLY A 234 -55.63 39.00 -41.02
C GLY A 234 -54.43 39.17 -40.10
N ALA A 235 -54.32 40.31 -39.40
CA ALA A 235 -53.28 40.53 -38.41
C ALA A 235 -53.37 39.57 -37.22
N ILE A 236 -54.59 39.26 -36.76
CA ILE A 236 -54.82 38.29 -35.67
C ILE A 236 -54.37 36.88 -36.10
N VAL A 237 -54.72 36.44 -37.32
CA VAL A 237 -54.29 35.13 -37.85
C VAL A 237 -52.77 35.05 -37.91
N ALA A 238 -52.09 36.07 -38.43
CA ALA A 238 -50.63 36.10 -38.45
C ALA A 238 -50.00 36.00 -37.05
N SER A 239 -50.57 36.70 -36.06
CA SER A 239 -50.11 36.61 -34.67
C SER A 239 -50.37 35.23 -34.06
N MET A 240 -51.44 34.52 -34.46
CA MET A 240 -51.71 33.16 -34.01
C MET A 240 -50.75 32.16 -34.65
N GLU A 241 -50.38 32.33 -35.92
CA GLU A 241 -49.32 31.53 -36.56
C GLU A 241 -47.97 31.70 -35.85
N ASP A 242 -47.62 32.93 -35.49
CA ASP A 242 -46.44 33.21 -34.64
C ASP A 242 -46.54 32.53 -33.27
N GLY A 243 -47.71 32.57 -32.63
CA GLY A 243 -47.97 31.88 -31.38
C GLY A 243 -47.78 30.36 -31.48
N THR A 244 -48.31 29.75 -32.55
CA THR A 244 -48.12 28.32 -32.82
C THR A 244 -46.65 27.96 -33.02
N ARG A 245 -45.88 28.77 -33.76
CA ARG A 245 -44.43 28.58 -33.91
C ARG A 245 -43.70 28.67 -32.57
N ALA A 246 -44.04 29.65 -31.74
CA ALA A 246 -43.43 29.84 -30.42
C ALA A 246 -43.72 28.65 -29.48
N VAL A 247 -44.95 28.14 -29.48
CA VAL A 247 -45.32 26.96 -28.69
C VAL A 247 -44.57 25.71 -29.17
N ALA A 248 -44.46 25.50 -30.49
CA ALA A 248 -43.70 24.38 -31.05
C ALA A 248 -42.20 24.42 -30.68
N ALA A 249 -41.60 25.61 -30.70
CA ALA A 249 -40.23 25.81 -30.23
C ALA A 249 -40.11 25.53 -28.72
N GLY A 250 -41.07 25.98 -27.91
CA GLY A 250 -41.15 25.69 -26.48
C GLY A 250 -41.26 24.20 -26.18
N GLN A 251 -42.10 23.46 -26.91
CA GLN A 251 -42.23 22.01 -26.78
C GLN A 251 -40.90 21.29 -27.09
N THR A 252 -40.19 21.72 -28.13
CA THR A 252 -38.88 21.16 -28.47
C THR A 252 -37.86 21.39 -27.36
N ALA A 253 -37.81 22.59 -26.79
CA ALA A 253 -36.93 22.91 -25.67
C ALA A 253 -37.26 22.08 -24.41
N ILE A 254 -38.54 21.93 -24.07
CA ILE A 254 -38.98 21.14 -22.91
C ILE A 254 -38.64 19.65 -23.08
N ARG A 255 -38.82 19.09 -24.29
CA ARG A 255 -38.40 17.71 -24.58
C ARG A 255 -36.91 17.50 -24.36
N ALA A 256 -36.07 18.43 -24.81
CA ALA A 256 -34.62 18.38 -24.56
C ALA A 256 -34.28 18.43 -23.06
N VAL A 257 -35.05 19.17 -22.25
CA VAL A 257 -34.88 19.15 -20.78
C VAL A 257 -35.30 17.80 -20.20
N SER A 258 -36.37 17.18 -20.73
CA SER A 258 -36.81 15.85 -20.30
C SER A 258 -35.74 14.79 -20.52
N GLU A 259 -35.11 14.78 -21.70
CA GLU A 259 -34.00 13.86 -22.02
C GLU A 259 -32.83 14.05 -21.04
N ARG A 260 -32.46 15.32 -20.76
CA ARG A 260 -31.40 15.61 -19.78
C ARG A 260 -31.74 15.17 -18.37
N MET A 261 -33.01 15.23 -17.95
CA MET A 261 -33.44 14.72 -16.64
C MET A 261 -33.29 13.21 -16.56
N THR A 262 -33.61 12.48 -17.64
CA THR A 262 -33.36 11.04 -17.73
C THR A 262 -31.87 10.73 -17.63
N ASP A 263 -31.02 11.44 -18.39
CA ASP A 263 -29.56 11.25 -18.34
C ASP A 263 -29.00 11.49 -16.93
N ILE A 264 -29.46 12.54 -16.24
CA ILE A 264 -29.06 12.83 -14.86
C ILE A 264 -29.48 11.68 -13.93
N GLY A 265 -30.70 11.17 -14.06
CA GLY A 265 -31.18 10.02 -13.29
C GLY A 265 -30.30 8.78 -13.49
N ASP A 266 -29.91 8.47 -14.73
CA ASP A 266 -29.03 7.35 -15.04
C ASP A 266 -27.63 7.54 -14.43
N HIS A 267 -27.07 8.75 -14.48
CA HIS A 267 -25.79 9.07 -13.84
C HIS A 267 -25.83 8.94 -12.31
N ILE A 268 -26.94 9.32 -11.69
CA ILE A 268 -27.16 9.15 -10.25
C ILE A 268 -27.25 7.66 -9.90
N GLY A 269 -28.04 6.88 -10.63
CA GLY A 269 -28.14 5.42 -10.41
C GLY A 269 -26.79 4.70 -10.55
N ARG A 270 -25.97 5.10 -11.53
CA ARG A 270 -24.59 4.60 -11.66
C ARG A 270 -23.69 4.99 -10.50
N THR A 271 -23.92 6.14 -9.89
CA THR A 271 -23.17 6.59 -8.70
C THR A 271 -23.54 5.75 -7.48
N GLU A 272 -24.83 5.47 -7.27
CA GLU A 272 -25.28 4.56 -6.21
C GLU A 272 -24.68 3.16 -6.35
N GLN A 273 -24.69 2.60 -7.58
CA GLN A 273 -24.10 1.30 -7.85
C GLN A 273 -22.60 1.28 -7.51
N ARG A 274 -21.85 2.31 -7.90
CA ARG A 274 -20.42 2.43 -7.56
C ARG A 274 -20.16 2.51 -6.07
N MET A 275 -21.03 3.17 -5.30
CA MET A 275 -20.91 3.21 -3.84
C MET A 275 -21.17 1.82 -3.22
N SER A 276 -22.08 1.03 -3.79
CA SER A 276 -22.28 -0.37 -3.40
C SER A 276 -21.05 -1.23 -3.67
N ASP A 277 -20.43 -1.06 -4.84
CA ASP A 277 -19.19 -1.76 -5.21
C ASP A 277 -18.05 -1.41 -4.23
N ILE A 278 -17.88 -0.12 -3.90
CA ILE A 278 -16.90 0.34 -2.92
C ILE A 278 -17.15 -0.29 -1.56
N ALA A 279 -18.41 -0.35 -1.08
CA ALA A 279 -18.73 -0.99 0.20
C ALA A 279 -18.34 -2.48 0.24
N SER A 280 -18.50 -3.19 -0.88
CA SER A 280 -18.07 -4.58 -1.03
C SER A 280 -16.54 -4.71 -0.96
N ILE A 281 -15.81 -3.86 -1.69
CA ILE A 281 -14.34 -3.81 -1.67
C ILE A 281 -13.82 -3.52 -0.27
N LEU A 282 -14.40 -2.54 0.44
CA LEU A 282 -14.00 -2.20 1.80
C LEU A 282 -14.23 -3.36 2.78
N THR A 283 -15.29 -4.15 2.58
CA THR A 283 -15.54 -5.36 3.39
C THR A 283 -14.43 -6.39 3.18
N GLN A 284 -14.01 -6.60 1.94
CA GLN A 284 -12.89 -7.50 1.61
C GLN A 284 -11.56 -6.97 2.16
N GLN A 285 -11.31 -5.66 2.04
CA GLN A 285 -10.10 -5.02 2.52
C GLN A 285 -9.99 -5.07 4.05
N SER A 286 -11.12 -4.92 4.76
CA SER A 286 -11.19 -5.09 6.22
C SER A 286 -10.85 -6.53 6.64
N ALA A 287 -11.37 -7.52 5.92
CA ALA A 287 -11.02 -8.92 6.16
C ALA A 287 -9.52 -9.19 5.93
N ALA A 288 -8.96 -8.64 4.85
CA ALA A 288 -7.53 -8.76 4.55
C ALA A 288 -6.65 -8.08 5.62
N ALA A 289 -7.01 -6.87 6.06
CA ALA A 289 -6.30 -6.18 7.14
C ALA A 289 -6.31 -6.98 8.45
N ASN A 290 -7.44 -7.57 8.83
CA ASN A 290 -7.53 -8.45 10.00
C ASN A 290 -6.68 -9.72 9.85
N GLN A 291 -6.56 -10.28 8.65
CA GLN A 291 -5.66 -11.41 8.38
C GLN A 291 -4.19 -11.02 8.53
N VAL A 292 -3.81 -9.82 8.08
CA VAL A 292 -2.46 -9.29 8.28
C VAL A 292 -2.19 -9.10 9.77
N ALA A 293 -3.09 -8.45 10.52
CA ALA A 293 -2.96 -8.27 11.96
C ALA A 293 -2.76 -9.60 12.70
N SER A 294 -3.57 -10.63 12.36
CA SER A 294 -3.41 -11.97 12.92
C SER A 294 -2.08 -12.63 12.53
N GLY A 295 -1.63 -12.43 11.29
CA GLY A 295 -0.31 -12.85 10.81
C GLY A 295 0.82 -12.24 11.64
N THR A 296 0.76 -10.94 11.86
CA THR A 296 1.71 -10.16 12.66
C THR A 296 1.75 -10.64 14.11
N SER A 297 0.60 -10.88 14.75
CA SER A 297 0.57 -11.44 16.11
C SER A 297 1.23 -12.82 16.21
N ARG A 298 1.07 -13.68 15.18
CA ARG A 298 1.76 -14.98 15.13
C ARG A 298 3.27 -14.84 14.92
N ILE A 299 3.71 -13.83 14.16
CA ILE A 299 5.14 -13.52 13.99
C ILE A 299 5.73 -13.07 15.32
N ALA A 300 5.05 -12.19 16.06
CA ALA A 300 5.47 -11.75 17.38
C ALA A 300 5.57 -12.93 18.37
N GLU A 301 4.57 -13.81 18.41
CA GLU A 301 4.59 -15.02 19.25
C GLU A 301 5.75 -15.97 18.86
N SER A 302 5.95 -16.20 17.57
CA SER A 302 7.07 -17.01 17.07
C SER A 302 8.42 -16.39 17.42
N SER A 303 8.54 -15.06 17.36
CA SER A 303 9.76 -14.34 17.69
C SER A 303 10.08 -14.45 19.18
N ALA A 304 9.07 -14.33 20.05
CA ALA A 304 9.21 -14.56 21.49
C ALA A 304 9.65 -16.01 21.81
N SER A 305 9.04 -17.00 21.14
CA SER A 305 9.39 -18.42 21.29
C SER A 305 10.84 -18.71 20.83
N ASN A 306 11.25 -18.13 19.69
CA ASN A 306 12.60 -18.25 19.16
C ASN A 306 13.62 -17.58 20.08
N SER A 307 13.31 -16.40 20.63
CA SER A 307 14.15 -15.71 21.61
C SER A 307 14.41 -16.59 22.83
N ALA A 308 13.35 -17.19 23.39
CA ALA A 308 13.49 -18.14 24.50
C ALA A 308 14.30 -19.40 24.12
N ALA A 309 14.20 -19.87 22.87
CA ALA A 309 14.99 -21.00 22.39
C ALA A 309 16.48 -20.68 22.25
N ILE A 310 16.83 -19.48 21.77
CA ILE A 310 18.21 -19.01 21.65
C ILE A 310 18.81 -18.81 23.03
N LEU A 311 18.09 -18.20 23.98
CA LEU A 311 18.57 -18.05 25.36
C LEU A 311 18.89 -19.41 26.01
N ARG A 312 18.04 -20.43 25.78
CA ARG A 312 18.35 -21.81 26.21
C ARG A 312 19.57 -22.40 25.51
N SER A 313 19.78 -22.09 24.24
CA SER A 313 20.97 -22.51 23.46
C SER A 313 22.24 -21.90 24.05
N VAL A 314 22.21 -20.59 24.32
CA VAL A 314 23.28 -19.82 24.97
C VAL A 314 23.63 -20.38 26.34
N GLN A 315 22.63 -20.77 27.15
CA GLN A 315 22.89 -21.42 28.43
C GLN A 315 23.55 -22.80 28.27
N ALA A 316 23.13 -23.58 27.25
CA ALA A 316 23.70 -24.90 26.99
C ALA A 316 25.16 -24.82 26.50
N THR A 317 25.48 -23.86 25.62
CA THR A 317 26.87 -23.64 25.15
C THR A 317 27.77 -23.25 26.32
N ARG A 318 27.33 -22.34 27.20
CA ARG A 318 28.04 -21.98 28.43
C ARG A 318 28.30 -23.15 29.37
N GLY A 319 27.35 -24.07 29.50
CA GLY A 319 27.51 -25.28 30.30
C GLY A 319 28.67 -26.15 29.79
N VAL A 320 28.79 -26.30 28.47
CA VAL A 320 29.89 -27.04 27.85
C VAL A 320 31.21 -26.29 27.96
N GLU A 321 31.22 -24.97 27.83
CA GLU A 321 32.42 -24.15 28.03
C GLU A 321 33.03 -24.34 29.41
N THR A 322 32.20 -24.41 30.44
CA THR A 322 32.67 -24.61 31.82
C THR A 322 33.40 -25.94 31.95
N LEU A 323 32.87 -27.00 31.32
CA LEU A 323 33.49 -28.33 31.31
C LEU A 323 34.80 -28.32 30.51
N LEU A 324 34.80 -27.71 29.33
CA LEU A 324 35.99 -27.57 28.49
C LEU A 324 37.08 -26.77 29.20
N GLY A 325 36.75 -25.67 29.88
CA GLY A 325 37.70 -24.84 30.61
C GLY A 325 38.39 -25.61 31.74
N ASN A 326 37.63 -26.44 32.47
CA ASN A 326 38.19 -27.31 33.51
C ASN A 326 39.14 -28.37 32.92
N GLN A 327 38.75 -28.98 31.80
CA GLN A 327 39.57 -29.98 31.12
C GLN A 327 40.83 -29.38 30.48
N LEU A 328 40.73 -28.20 29.88
CA LEU A 328 41.86 -27.44 29.35
C LEU A 328 42.86 -27.13 30.47
N LYS A 329 42.38 -26.71 31.64
CA LYS A 329 43.26 -26.44 32.79
C LYS A 329 44.05 -27.68 33.21
N GLN A 330 43.40 -28.84 33.30
CA GLN A 330 44.07 -30.12 33.61
C GLN A 330 45.08 -30.55 32.54
N LEU A 331 44.76 -30.36 31.26
CA LEU A 331 45.66 -30.67 30.15
C LEU A 331 46.86 -29.71 30.09
N MET A 332 46.67 -28.44 30.44
CA MET A 332 47.73 -27.43 30.49
C MET A 332 48.76 -27.70 31.59
N GLU A 333 48.44 -28.50 32.61
CA GLU A 333 49.39 -28.92 33.64
C GLU A 333 50.33 -30.04 33.15
N GLN A 334 49.97 -30.75 32.07
CA GLN A 334 50.78 -31.80 31.47
C GLN A 334 51.82 -31.24 30.47
N ASP A 335 52.92 -31.97 30.26
CA ASP A 335 53.90 -31.65 29.23
C ASP A 335 53.47 -32.31 27.91
N ILE A 336 53.09 -31.49 26.91
CA ILE A 336 52.47 -31.94 25.67
C ILE A 336 53.30 -31.40 24.48
N PRO A 337 53.56 -32.20 23.44
CA PRO A 337 54.17 -31.72 22.21
C PRO A 337 53.41 -30.53 21.61
N GLY A 338 54.12 -29.49 21.16
CA GLY A 338 53.47 -28.31 20.55
C GLY A 338 52.62 -27.47 21.50
N LYS A 339 52.75 -27.64 22.83
CA LYS A 339 51.93 -26.99 23.87
C LYS A 339 51.69 -25.50 23.65
N ILE A 340 52.70 -24.73 23.24
CA ILE A 340 52.56 -23.28 23.02
C ILE A 340 51.59 -22.97 21.87
N VAL A 341 51.70 -23.70 20.75
CA VAL A 341 50.83 -23.52 19.57
C VAL A 341 49.39 -23.91 19.92
N LYS A 342 49.21 -25.03 20.65
CA LYS A 342 47.90 -25.48 21.11
C LYS A 342 47.26 -24.50 22.11
N ILE A 343 48.02 -23.93 23.04
CA ILE A 343 47.55 -22.87 23.95
C ILE A 343 47.13 -21.61 23.18
N ALA A 344 47.89 -21.21 22.16
CA ALA A 344 47.54 -20.04 21.36
C ALA A 344 46.21 -20.23 20.60
N LYS A 345 45.92 -21.45 20.10
CA LYS A 345 44.62 -21.78 19.50
C LYS A 345 43.48 -21.61 20.52
N VAL A 346 43.66 -22.14 21.73
CA VAL A 346 42.68 -22.02 22.83
C VAL A 346 42.43 -20.55 23.19
N ASP A 347 43.48 -19.76 23.38
CA ASP A 347 43.36 -18.35 23.73
C ASP A 347 42.60 -17.56 22.66
N HIS A 348 42.82 -17.87 21.37
CA HIS A 348 42.06 -17.26 20.28
C HIS A 348 40.58 -17.63 20.26
N VAL A 349 40.27 -18.91 20.50
CA VAL A 349 38.89 -19.39 20.57
C VAL A 349 38.16 -18.75 21.75
N ILE A 350 38.80 -18.67 22.92
CA ILE A 350 38.24 -17.99 24.10
C ILE A 350 38.02 -16.50 23.80
N TRP A 351 38.99 -15.83 23.16
CA TRP A 351 38.87 -14.42 22.82
C TRP A 351 37.67 -14.13 21.91
N LYS A 352 37.52 -14.92 20.84
CA LYS A 352 36.40 -14.84 19.89
C LYS A 352 35.06 -15.00 20.61
N LYS A 353 35.01 -15.88 21.60
CA LYS A 353 33.80 -16.16 22.37
C LYS A 353 33.39 -14.99 23.24
N ARG A 354 34.35 -14.32 23.88
CA ARG A 354 34.05 -13.14 24.72
C ARG A 354 33.36 -12.04 23.91
N LEU A 355 33.76 -11.87 22.63
CA LEU A 355 33.09 -10.95 21.70
C LEU A 355 31.66 -11.42 21.38
N ALA A 356 31.45 -12.72 21.15
CA ALA A 356 30.12 -13.26 20.93
C ALA A 356 29.20 -13.10 22.16
N ASP A 357 29.72 -13.35 23.37
CA ASP A 357 29.01 -13.15 24.65
C ASP A 357 28.66 -11.66 24.86
N MET A 358 29.55 -10.74 24.49
CA MET A 358 29.25 -9.32 24.54
C MET A 358 28.02 -8.97 23.69
N LEU A 359 27.93 -9.48 22.46
CA LEU A 359 26.80 -9.20 21.57
C LEU A 359 25.44 -9.67 22.13
N VAL A 360 25.44 -10.72 22.96
CA VAL A 360 24.23 -11.22 23.63
C VAL A 360 24.06 -10.68 25.06
N GLY A 361 24.84 -9.66 25.46
CA GLY A 361 24.73 -8.98 26.75
C GLY A 361 25.21 -9.81 27.94
N LEU A 362 26.05 -10.80 27.66
CA LEU A 362 26.51 -11.80 28.61
C LEU A 362 27.89 -11.50 29.19
N GLU A 363 28.64 -10.64 28.52
CA GLU A 363 29.92 -10.11 28.95
C GLU A 363 29.99 -8.62 28.59
N THR A 364 30.77 -7.85 29.33
CA THR A 364 31.03 -6.45 28.99
C THR A 364 32.52 -6.31 28.71
N LEU A 365 32.84 -6.05 27.45
CA LEU A 365 34.21 -5.82 27.00
C LEU A 365 34.45 -4.33 26.81
N ARG A 366 35.42 -3.79 27.53
CA ARG A 366 35.86 -2.41 27.34
C ARG A 366 36.94 -2.37 26.26
N PRO A 367 36.75 -1.61 25.17
CA PRO A 367 37.67 -1.62 24.02
C PRO A 367 39.13 -1.34 24.40
N ASP A 368 39.34 -0.48 25.40
CA ASP A 368 40.67 -0.04 25.83
C ASP A 368 41.35 -1.04 26.77
N GLU A 369 40.59 -1.96 27.36
CA GLU A 369 41.09 -3.05 28.20
C GLU A 369 41.41 -4.31 27.38
N LEU A 370 41.08 -4.32 26.08
CA LEU A 370 41.40 -5.41 25.19
C LEU A 370 42.89 -5.37 24.79
N ALA A 371 43.62 -6.45 25.07
CA ALA A 371 45.02 -6.59 24.69
C ALA A 371 45.23 -6.36 23.17
N SER A 372 46.35 -5.74 22.80
CA SER A 372 46.79 -5.70 21.40
C SER A 372 47.32 -7.08 20.96
N HIS A 373 47.45 -7.26 19.63
CA HIS A 373 48.06 -8.46 19.06
C HIS A 373 49.51 -8.70 19.53
N GLU A 374 50.20 -7.68 20.04
CA GLU A 374 51.55 -7.81 20.60
C GLU A 374 51.53 -8.14 22.10
N ALA A 375 50.56 -7.61 22.84
CA ALA A 375 50.44 -7.78 24.29
C ALA A 375 49.74 -9.09 24.70
N CYS A 376 49.06 -9.77 23.77
CA CYS A 376 48.43 -11.06 24.01
C CYS A 376 49.47 -12.19 24.17
N ARG A 377 49.06 -13.37 24.67
CA ARG A 377 49.99 -14.49 24.90
C ARG A 377 50.67 -14.95 23.59
N LEU A 378 49.91 -15.05 22.50
CA LEU A 378 50.45 -15.38 21.18
C LEU A 378 51.45 -14.32 20.70
N GLY A 379 51.14 -13.03 20.89
CA GLY A 379 52.03 -11.91 20.55
C GLY A 379 53.34 -11.95 21.30
N LYS A 380 53.28 -12.13 22.63
CA LYS A 380 54.48 -12.28 23.48
C LYS A 380 55.35 -13.46 23.05
N TRP A 381 54.75 -14.57 22.64
CA TRP A 381 55.50 -15.68 22.05
C TRP A 381 56.08 -15.32 20.69
N TYR A 382 55.27 -14.76 19.79
CA TYR A 382 55.63 -14.40 18.42
C TYR A 382 56.88 -13.50 18.37
N TYR A 383 56.87 -12.40 19.13
CA TYR A 383 57.97 -11.44 19.18
C TYR A 383 59.08 -11.86 20.17
N GLY A 384 58.80 -12.80 21.06
CA GLY A 384 59.72 -13.26 22.10
C GLY A 384 60.83 -14.20 21.60
N PRO A 385 61.82 -14.50 22.45
CA PRO A 385 62.92 -15.41 22.10
C PRO A 385 62.46 -16.87 21.92
N SER A 386 61.36 -17.28 22.55
CA SER A 386 60.82 -18.65 22.46
C SER A 386 60.24 -19.01 21.10
N SER A 387 60.08 -18.06 20.17
CA SER A 387 59.67 -18.33 18.79
C SER A 387 60.82 -18.54 17.81
N MET A 388 62.08 -18.38 18.23
CA MET A 388 63.24 -18.38 17.32
C MET A 388 63.31 -19.61 16.41
N ALA A 389 62.94 -20.79 16.91
CA ALA A 389 62.91 -22.03 16.14
C ALA A 389 61.88 -22.03 14.99
N TYR A 390 60.85 -21.19 15.06
CA TYR A 390 59.75 -21.13 14.09
C TYR A 390 59.88 -19.99 13.08
N ARG A 391 60.79 -19.02 13.30
CA ARG A 391 60.88 -17.77 12.52
C ARG A 391 61.19 -17.99 11.03
N ALA A 392 61.83 -19.10 10.68
CA ALA A 392 62.12 -19.47 9.30
C ALA A 392 60.93 -20.14 8.57
N HIS A 393 59.88 -20.54 9.30
CA HIS A 393 58.73 -21.23 8.73
C HIS A 393 57.77 -20.24 8.05
N SER A 394 57.32 -20.55 6.84
CA SER A 394 56.43 -19.68 6.03
C SER A 394 55.12 -19.34 6.77
N ALA A 395 54.51 -20.33 7.42
CA ALA A 395 53.30 -20.15 8.24
C ALA A 395 53.50 -19.18 9.41
N PHE A 396 54.70 -19.14 10.01
CA PHE A 396 55.03 -18.22 11.10
C PHE A 396 55.06 -16.77 10.60
N VAL A 397 55.70 -16.52 9.46
CA VAL A 397 55.73 -15.17 8.86
C VAL A 397 54.32 -14.70 8.47
N ARG A 398 53.50 -15.60 7.92
CA ARG A 398 52.12 -15.28 7.50
C ARG A 398 51.13 -15.07 8.65
N LEU A 399 51.47 -15.49 9.87
CA LEU A 399 50.58 -15.46 11.05
C LEU A 399 50.27 -14.03 11.54
N GLU A 400 51.22 -13.10 11.41
CA GLU A 400 51.13 -11.77 12.01
C GLU A 400 49.94 -10.96 11.47
N ALA A 401 49.76 -10.94 10.15
CA ALA A 401 48.72 -10.15 9.50
C ALA A 401 47.28 -10.55 9.90
N PRO A 402 46.87 -11.84 9.78
CA PRO A 402 45.54 -12.25 10.24
C PRO A 402 45.39 -12.13 11.76
N HIS A 403 46.45 -12.35 12.54
CA HIS A 403 46.43 -12.15 14.00
C HIS A 403 46.16 -10.68 14.38
N ARG A 404 46.80 -9.72 13.70
CA ARG A 404 46.53 -8.30 13.88
C ARG A 404 45.06 -7.96 13.58
N ARG A 405 44.53 -8.47 12.46
CA ARG A 405 43.12 -8.27 12.08
C ARG A 405 42.13 -8.79 13.13
N VAL A 406 42.40 -9.94 13.76
CA VAL A 406 41.55 -10.46 14.87
C VAL A 406 41.42 -9.43 16.00
N HIS A 407 42.52 -8.81 16.41
CA HIS A 407 42.48 -7.81 17.48
C HIS A 407 41.87 -6.48 17.02
N ASP A 408 42.19 -6.01 15.82
CA ASP A 408 41.69 -4.73 15.30
C ASP A 408 40.17 -4.78 15.10
N HIS A 409 39.65 -5.82 14.46
CA HIS A 409 38.21 -6.00 14.28
C HIS A 409 37.50 -6.32 15.61
N GLY A 410 38.15 -7.03 16.54
CA GLY A 410 37.58 -7.29 17.86
C GLY A 410 37.40 -6.01 18.68
N LYS A 411 38.39 -5.11 18.64
CA LYS A 411 38.29 -3.78 19.27
C LYS A 411 37.24 -2.91 18.59
N ALA A 412 37.17 -2.94 17.25
CA ALA A 412 36.15 -2.22 16.51
C ALA A 412 34.73 -2.71 16.85
N ALA A 413 34.54 -4.02 16.96
CA ALA A 413 33.26 -4.61 17.37
C ALA A 413 32.86 -4.20 18.80
N ALA A 414 33.81 -4.21 19.73
CA ALA A 414 33.56 -3.76 21.11
C ALA A 414 33.22 -2.27 21.19
N ARG A 415 33.84 -1.42 20.36
CA ARG A 415 33.50 0.02 20.27
C ARG A 415 32.09 0.21 19.72
N ALA A 416 31.79 -0.42 18.58
CA ALA A 416 30.46 -0.33 17.97
C ALA A 416 29.35 -0.78 18.94
N PHE A 417 29.59 -1.85 19.70
CA PHE A 417 28.66 -2.30 20.73
C PHE A 417 28.49 -1.29 21.87
N ALA A 418 29.60 -0.69 22.35
CA ALA A 418 29.55 0.35 23.38
C ALA A 418 28.82 1.62 22.91
N ASP A 419 28.90 1.93 21.62
CA ASP A 419 28.19 3.05 20.98
C ASP A 419 26.70 2.72 20.70
N GLY A 420 26.25 1.50 20.98
CA GLY A 420 24.88 1.03 20.73
C GLY A 420 24.60 0.59 19.29
N ASP A 421 25.61 0.56 18.42
CA ASP A 421 25.51 0.15 17.02
C ASP A 421 25.72 -1.37 16.90
N MET A 422 24.63 -2.12 17.11
CA MET A 422 24.65 -3.59 17.09
C MET A 422 25.01 -4.15 15.72
N ASP A 423 24.58 -3.51 14.63
CA ASP A 423 24.83 -3.99 13.27
C ASP A 423 26.32 -3.92 12.92
N ARG A 424 26.98 -2.80 13.24
CA ARG A 424 28.43 -2.69 13.11
C ARG A 424 29.17 -3.63 14.06
N ALA A 425 28.67 -3.85 15.26
CA ALA A 425 29.27 -4.80 16.19
C ALA A 425 29.24 -6.23 15.65
N LEU A 426 28.11 -6.68 15.11
CA LEU A 426 27.93 -7.97 14.45
C LEU A 426 28.84 -8.13 13.23
N ALA A 427 28.93 -7.10 12.38
CA ALA A 427 29.83 -7.09 11.24
C ALA A 427 31.30 -7.21 11.68
N GLY A 428 31.71 -6.49 12.72
CA GLY A 428 33.05 -6.59 13.30
C GLY A 428 33.38 -7.99 13.81
N VAL A 429 32.45 -8.66 14.50
CA VAL A 429 32.64 -10.06 14.94
C VAL A 429 32.73 -11.03 13.76
N ALA A 430 32.00 -10.81 12.67
CA ALA A 430 32.13 -11.62 11.46
C ALA A 430 33.51 -11.48 10.78
N GLU A 431 34.10 -10.28 10.81
CA GLU A 431 35.48 -10.06 10.35
C GLU A 431 36.51 -10.74 11.25
N VAL A 432 36.29 -10.70 12.58
CA VAL A 432 37.10 -11.46 13.55
C VAL A 432 37.07 -12.96 13.26
N GLU A 433 35.89 -13.51 12.96
CA GLU A 433 35.71 -14.92 12.61
C GLU A 433 36.58 -15.31 11.41
N ARG A 434 36.50 -14.54 10.33
CA ARG A 434 37.26 -14.80 9.10
C ARG A 434 38.78 -14.75 9.36
N ALA A 435 39.24 -13.71 10.06
CA ALA A 435 40.65 -13.57 10.41
C ALA A 435 41.12 -14.67 11.39
N SER A 436 40.27 -15.09 12.32
CA SER A 436 40.58 -16.16 13.29
C SER A 436 40.73 -17.51 12.61
N GLN A 437 39.93 -17.81 11.59
CA GLN A 437 40.07 -19.06 10.82
C GLN A 437 41.43 -19.13 10.11
N GLU A 438 41.90 -18.01 9.56
CA GLU A 438 43.24 -17.92 8.98
C GLU A 438 44.35 -18.12 10.03
N VAL A 439 44.20 -17.53 11.23
CA VAL A 439 45.13 -17.73 12.35
C VAL A 439 45.20 -19.20 12.76
N ILE A 440 44.05 -19.85 12.97
CA ILE A 440 44.01 -21.26 13.38
C ILE A 440 44.62 -22.17 12.31
N ALA A 441 44.33 -21.94 11.02
CA ALA A 441 44.90 -22.73 9.93
C ALA A 441 46.43 -22.63 9.87
N LEU A 442 46.99 -21.43 10.09
CA LEU A 442 48.44 -21.21 10.14
C LEU A 442 49.07 -21.84 11.40
N LEU A 443 48.38 -21.82 12.53
CA LEU A 443 48.81 -22.53 13.74
C LEU A 443 48.76 -24.05 13.57
N ASP A 444 47.78 -24.60 12.83
CA ASP A 444 47.73 -26.02 12.45
C ASP A 444 48.92 -26.42 11.56
N GLU A 445 49.29 -25.55 10.61
CA GLU A 445 50.46 -25.76 9.74
C GLU A 445 51.77 -25.81 10.57
N LEU A 446 51.91 -24.91 11.56
CA LEU A 446 53.06 -24.88 12.48
C LEU A 446 53.12 -26.09 13.41
N ASP A 447 51.97 -26.54 13.94
CA ASP A 447 51.88 -27.71 14.82
C ASP A 447 52.30 -29.00 14.08
N LYS A 448 51.91 -29.13 12.80
CA LYS A 448 52.32 -30.26 11.94
C LYS A 448 53.81 -30.23 11.58
N ALA A 449 54.38 -29.04 11.36
CA ALA A 449 55.79 -28.89 11.02
C ALA A 449 56.74 -29.17 12.20
N GLY A 450 56.32 -28.83 13.43
CA GLY A 450 57.07 -29.11 14.67
C GLY A 450 57.21 -30.60 15.00
N LEU A 451 56.37 -31.46 14.43
CA LEU A 451 56.45 -32.93 14.55
C LEU A 451 57.45 -33.56 13.54
N ALA A 452 57.82 -32.86 12.46
CA ALA A 452 58.64 -33.40 11.37
C ALA A 452 60.16 -33.14 11.53
N GLY A 453 60.54 -32.08 12.25
CA GLY A 453 61.94 -31.78 12.58
C GLY A 453 62.19 -32.06 14.06
N GLY A 454 62.95 -33.11 14.39
CA GLY A 454 63.23 -33.60 15.75
C GLY A 454 64.01 -32.65 16.68
N ALA A 455 63.69 -31.36 16.70
CA ALA A 455 64.15 -30.39 17.68
C ALA A 455 63.16 -30.36 18.86
N THR A 456 63.29 -31.31 19.79
CA THR A 456 62.79 -31.09 21.16
C THR A 456 63.47 -29.83 21.72
N PRO A 457 62.75 -28.76 22.07
CA PRO A 457 63.35 -27.69 22.85
C PRO A 457 63.70 -28.25 24.22
N ALA A 458 64.94 -28.05 24.64
CA ALA A 458 65.40 -28.41 25.97
C ALA A 458 64.47 -27.83 27.03
N ALA A 459 64.23 -28.63 28.07
CA ALA A 459 63.49 -28.24 29.26
C ALA A 459 64.08 -26.97 29.92
N ALA A 460 63.19 -26.24 30.60
CA ALA A 460 63.38 -25.05 31.45
C ALA A 460 63.46 -23.71 30.70
N VAL A 461 62.72 -22.66 31.10
CA VAL A 461 62.44 -22.21 32.47
C VAL A 461 60.97 -21.79 32.62
N GLY A 462 60.42 -22.00 33.83
CA GLY A 462 59.01 -21.78 34.17
C GLY A 462 58.45 -20.41 33.83
N PHE A 463 57.16 -20.42 33.48
CA PHE A 463 56.28 -19.27 33.30
C PHE A 463 55.19 -19.28 34.37
#